data_AF-A0A2V7DGB6-F1
#
_entry.id   AF-A0A2V7DGB6-F1
#
_cell.length_a   1.000
_cell.length_b   1.000
_cell.length_c   1.000
_cell.angle_alpha   90.00
_cell.angle_beta   90.00
_cell.angle_gamma   90.00
#
_symmetry.space_group_name_H-M   'P 1'
#
loop_
_entity.id
_entity.type
_entity.pdbx_description
1 polymer ?
#
loop_
_entity_poly.entity_id
_entity_poly.type
_entity_poly.pdbx_seq_one_letter_code
_entity_poly.pdbx_strand_id
1 'polypeptide(L)'
;MIDPIFLLEAAINGVLLGGVLALLALGLNLIFGVLDIVWIAYVDLVMVCMYLVYFLVMGYGWPVWLAGLGGIGFGVLLGLLVHVLIITPILGSPPVNQLLATGGLLFFLQSFATFLWTTDHRSVRINLPIVEVG
;
A
#
# COMPACT_ATOMS: atom_id res chain seq x y z
N MET A 1 -36.13 -8.96 11.46
CA MET A 1 -35.44 -8.53 12.70
C MET A 1 -33.96 -8.66 12.38
N ILE A 2 -33.13 -7.63 12.54
CA ILE A 2 -31.70 -7.77 12.25
C ILE A 2 -31.12 -8.62 13.38
N ASP A 3 -30.58 -9.79 13.05
CA ASP A 3 -30.03 -10.67 14.08
C ASP A 3 -28.80 -10.00 14.72
N PRO A 4 -28.69 -9.97 16.07
CA PRO A 4 -27.57 -9.33 16.77
C PRO A 4 -26.19 -9.81 16.31
N ILE A 5 -26.12 -11.05 15.80
CA ILE A 5 -24.90 -11.64 15.25
C ILE A 5 -24.39 -10.89 14.01
N PHE A 6 -25.29 -10.45 13.12
CA PHE A 6 -24.92 -9.68 11.92
C PHE A 6 -24.39 -8.29 12.28
N LEU A 7 -24.96 -7.65 13.31
CA LEU A 7 -24.47 -6.37 13.80
C LEU A 7 -23.05 -6.50 14.38
N LEU A 8 -22.78 -7.57 15.13
CA LEU A 8 -21.46 -7.84 15.67
C LEU A 8 -20.43 -8.11 14.56
N GLU A 9 -20.79 -8.94 13.56
CA GLU A 9 -19.92 -9.23 12.41
C GLU A 9 -19.62 -7.96 11.61
N ALA A 10 -20.63 -7.13 11.33
CA ALA A 10 -20.45 -5.87 10.63
C ALA A 10 -19.57 -4.89 11.41
N ALA A 11 -19.72 -4.83 12.74
CA ALA A 11 -18.86 -4.01 13.60
C ALA A 11 -17.41 -4.48 13.57
N ILE A 12 -17.16 -5.79 13.66
CA ILE A 12 -15.81 -6.37 13.58
C ILE A 12 -15.18 -6.09 12.22
N ASN A 13 -15.90 -6.36 11.12
CA ASN A 13 -15.41 -6.07 9.76
C ASN A 13 -15.15 -4.57 9.57
N GLY A 14 -16.00 -3.70 10.12
CA GLY A 14 -15.81 -2.25 10.11
C GLY A 14 -14.54 -1.82 10.83
N VAL A 15 -14.25 -2.39 12.01
CA VAL A 15 -13.02 -2.12 12.76
C VAL A 15 -11.78 -2.64 12.02
N LEU A 16 -11.85 -3.83 11.43
CA LEU A 16 -10.74 -4.41 10.65
C LEU A 16 -10.42 -3.54 9.43
N LEU A 17 -11.44 -3.16 8.66
CA LEU A 17 -11.27 -2.29 7.50
C LEU A 17 -10.78 -0.89 7.91
N GLY A 18 -11.37 -0.34 8.98
CA GLY A 18 -10.93 0.92 9.56
C GLY A 18 -9.48 0.89 10.02
N GLY A 19 -9.02 -0.24 10.60
CA GLY A 19 -7.64 -0.46 10.99
C GLY A 19 -6.67 -0.42 9.81
N VAL A 20 -7.01 -1.07 8.69
CA VAL A 20 -6.20 -1.02 7.47
C VAL A 20 -6.09 0.41 6.93
N LEU A 21 -7.21 1.14 6.87
CA LEU A 21 -7.22 2.54 6.42
C LEU A 21 -6.45 3.46 7.39
N ALA A 22 -6.57 3.22 8.69
CA ALA A 22 -5.85 3.97 9.72
C ALA A 22 -4.33 3.75 9.63
N LEU A 23 -3.89 2.51 9.40
CA LEU A 23 -2.46 2.20 9.17
C LEU A 23 -1.91 2.95 7.95
N LEU A 24 -2.68 3.01 6.86
CA LEU A 24 -2.30 3.74 5.66
C LEU A 24 -2.23 5.26 5.91
N ALA A 25 -3.19 5.81 6.67
CA ALA A 25 -3.18 7.21 7.07
C ALA A 25 -2.00 7.54 8.02
N LEU A 26 -1.66 6.64 8.95
CA LEU A 26 -0.52 6.81 9.85
C LEU A 26 0.80 6.87 9.09
N GLY A 27 0.99 6.03 8.07
CA GLY A 27 2.17 6.09 7.22
C GLY A 27 2.32 7.44 6.53
N LEU A 28 1.24 7.97 5.97
CA LEU A 28 1.22 9.30 5.37
C LEU A 28 1.51 10.40 6.39
N ASN A 29 0.92 10.33 7.58
CA ASN A 29 1.13 11.28 8.66
C ASN A 29 2.60 11.29 9.14
N LEU A 30 3.28 10.14 9.18
CA LEU A 30 4.70 10.10 9.54
C LEU A 30 5.58 10.79 8.50
N ILE A 31 5.26 10.64 7.21
CA ILE A 31 6.00 11.28 6.13
C ILE A 31 5.83 12.80 6.20
N PHE A 32 4.58 13.28 6.23
CA PHE A 32 4.30 14.72 6.30
C PHE A 32 4.73 15.33 7.63
N GLY A 33 4.43 14.67 8.75
CA GLY A 33 4.64 15.22 10.09
C GLY A 33 6.10 15.30 10.52
N VAL A 34 6.98 14.45 9.96
CA VAL A 34 8.41 14.45 10.30
C VAL A 34 9.25 15.12 9.22
N LEU A 35 8.97 14.87 7.94
CA LEU A 35 9.80 15.38 6.83
C LEU A 35 9.32 16.73 6.30
N ASP A 36 8.07 17.13 6.55
CA ASP A 36 7.43 18.33 5.99
C ASP A 36 7.51 18.42 4.45
N ILE A 37 7.34 17.26 3.79
CA ILE A 37 7.41 17.11 2.33
C ILE A 37 6.05 16.73 1.77
N VAL A 38 5.66 17.35 0.65
CA VAL A 38 4.44 16.95 -0.04
C VAL A 38 4.61 15.66 -0.83
N TRP A 39 4.11 14.57 -0.26
CA TRP A 39 4.23 13.23 -0.83
C TRP A 39 2.95 12.77 -1.52
N ILE A 40 2.89 12.93 -2.85
CA ILE A 40 1.72 12.50 -3.65
C ILE A 40 1.83 11.02 -4.05
N ALA A 41 3.02 10.52 -4.35
CA ALA A 41 3.26 9.14 -4.81
C ALA A 41 3.14 8.05 -3.72
N TYR A 42 2.46 8.33 -2.61
CA TYR A 42 2.42 7.44 -1.45
C TYR A 42 1.66 6.16 -1.78
N VAL A 43 0.46 6.32 -2.33
CA VAL A 43 -0.42 5.21 -2.69
C VAL A 43 0.16 4.41 -3.85
N ASP A 44 0.90 5.04 -4.76
CA ASP A 44 1.58 4.34 -5.87
C ASP A 44 2.71 3.44 -5.37
N LEU A 45 3.45 3.83 -4.33
CA LEU A 45 4.44 2.94 -3.71
C LEU A 45 3.78 1.72 -3.06
N VAL A 46 2.64 1.94 -2.37
CA VAL A 46 1.82 0.87 -1.81
C VAL A 46 1.32 -0.06 -2.92
N MET A 47 0.87 0.49 -4.06
CA MET A 47 0.43 -0.27 -5.22
C MET A 47 1.54 -1.21 -5.73
N VAL A 48 2.77 -0.74 -5.89
CA VAL A 48 3.88 -1.61 -6.36
C VAL A 48 4.14 -2.75 -5.37
N CYS A 49 4.10 -2.46 -4.07
CA CYS A 49 4.23 -3.49 -3.03
C CYS A 49 3.10 -4.53 -3.13
N MET A 50 1.86 -4.09 -3.36
CA MET A 50 0.71 -4.99 -3.53
C MET A 50 0.82 -5.85 -4.80
N TYR A 51 1.35 -5.31 -5.89
CA TYR A 51 1.64 -6.11 -7.09
C TYR A 51 2.66 -7.21 -6.79
N LEU A 52 3.73 -6.92 -6.05
CA LEU A 52 4.69 -7.95 -5.66
C LEU A 52 4.01 -9.08 -4.86
N VAL A 53 3.19 -8.72 -3.86
CA VAL A 53 2.42 -9.70 -3.07
C VAL A 53 1.53 -10.54 -3.98
N TYR A 54 0.85 -9.91 -4.95
CA TYR A 54 0.04 -10.63 -5.94
C TYR A 54 0.87 -11.64 -6.73
N PHE A 55 2.08 -11.28 -7.20
CA PHE A 55 2.96 -12.22 -7.92
C PHE A 55 3.46 -13.36 -7.05
N LEU A 56 3.82 -13.09 -5.80
CA LEU A 56 4.26 -14.12 -4.85
C LEU A 56 3.13 -15.13 -4.59
N VAL A 57 1.90 -14.66 -4.42
CA VAL A 57 0.76 -15.54 -4.15
C VAL A 57 0.29 -16.27 -5.41
N MET A 58 0.00 -15.55 -6.49
CA MET A 58 -0.62 -16.13 -7.70
C MET A 58 0.39 -16.80 -8.63
N GLY A 59 1.63 -16.28 -8.69
CA GLY A 59 2.68 -16.83 -9.54
C GLY A 59 3.47 -17.95 -8.87
N TYR A 60 3.87 -17.75 -7.61
CA TYR A 60 4.71 -18.70 -6.86
C TYR A 60 3.95 -19.57 -5.86
N GLY A 61 2.64 -19.35 -5.67
CA GLY A 61 1.83 -20.12 -4.73
C GLY A 61 2.20 -19.89 -3.26
N TRP A 62 2.89 -18.80 -2.94
CA TRP A 62 3.27 -18.51 -1.55
C TRP A 62 2.05 -18.24 -0.69
N PRO A 63 2.08 -18.63 0.59
CA PRO A 63 1.01 -18.28 1.49
C PRO A 63 1.00 -16.76 1.73
N VAL A 64 -0.20 -16.18 1.87
CA VAL A 64 -0.42 -14.72 1.91
C VAL A 64 0.42 -14.03 2.99
N TRP A 65 0.59 -14.67 4.15
CA TRP A 65 1.39 -14.12 5.25
C TRP A 65 2.87 -13.99 4.87
N LEU A 66 3.44 -14.98 4.18
CA LEU A 66 4.84 -14.95 3.75
C LEU A 66 5.03 -13.98 2.59
N ALA A 67 4.08 -13.93 1.66
CA ALA A 67 4.06 -12.92 0.60
C ALA A 67 3.95 -11.49 1.18
N GLY A 68 3.17 -11.29 2.24
CA GLY A 68 3.06 -10.02 2.96
C GLY A 68 4.39 -9.58 3.58
N LEU A 69 5.13 -10.48 4.21
CA LEU A 69 6.49 -10.20 4.71
C LEU A 69 7.45 -9.83 3.57
N GLY A 70 7.36 -10.53 2.44
CA GLY A 70 8.10 -10.17 1.22
C GLY A 70 7.75 -8.76 0.72
N GLY A 71 6.47 -8.41 0.75
CA GLY A 71 5.96 -7.07 0.41
C GLY A 71 6.51 -5.99 1.34
N ILE A 72 6.57 -6.24 2.65
CA ILE A 72 7.19 -5.31 3.62
C ILE A 72 8.68 -5.13 3.31
N GLY A 73 9.42 -6.23 3.13
CA GLY A 73 10.86 -6.17 2.83
C GLY A 73 11.14 -5.39 1.53
N PHE A 74 10.35 -5.64 0.49
CA PHE A 74 10.43 -4.90 -0.75
C PHE A 74 10.04 -3.42 -0.61
N GLY A 75 8.99 -3.12 0.16
CA GLY A 75 8.57 -1.74 0.45
C GLY A 75 9.65 -0.95 1.19
N VAL A 76 10.37 -1.57 2.12
CA VAL A 76 11.54 -0.96 2.78
C VAL A 76 12.63 -0.66 1.76
N LEU A 77 12.98 -1.62 0.90
CA LEU A 77 14.00 -1.42 -0.13
C LEU A 77 13.61 -0.29 -1.11
N LEU A 78 12.37 -0.30 -1.61
CA LEU A 78 11.85 0.75 -2.49
C LEU A 78 11.83 2.11 -1.79
N GLY A 79 11.37 2.16 -0.54
CA GLY A 79 11.33 3.37 0.26
C GLY A 79 12.72 3.97 0.47
N LEU A 80 13.72 3.13 0.77
CA LEU A 80 15.12 3.57 0.89
C LEU A 80 15.66 4.09 -0.45
N LEU A 81 15.37 3.39 -1.55
CA LEU A 81 15.80 3.79 -2.88
C LEU A 81 15.19 5.15 -3.28
N VAL A 82 13.89 5.33 -3.09
CA VAL A 82 13.21 6.62 -3.32
C VAL A 82 13.76 7.70 -2.39
N HIS A 83 13.99 7.36 -1.12
CA HIS A 83 14.54 8.31 -0.16
C HIS A 83 15.89 8.85 -0.63
N VAL A 84 16.83 7.98 -0.98
CA VAL A 84 18.19 8.37 -1.40
C VAL A 84 18.19 9.07 -2.76
N LEU A 85 17.44 8.56 -3.74
CA LEU A 85 17.50 9.07 -5.12
C LEU A 85 16.65 10.32 -5.36
N ILE A 86 15.52 10.45 -4.66
CA ILE A 86 14.53 11.50 -4.94
C ILE A 86 14.42 12.45 -3.76
N ILE A 87 14.30 11.94 -2.54
CA ILE A 87 13.96 12.77 -1.37
C ILE A 87 15.17 13.53 -0.81
N THR A 88 16.30 12.85 -0.60
CA THR A 88 17.54 13.46 -0.13
C THR A 88 17.97 14.68 -0.98
N PRO A 89 17.96 14.64 -2.33
CA PRO A 89 18.38 15.80 -3.13
C PRO A 89 17.37 16.96 -3.13
N ILE A 90 16.08 16.71 -2.88
CA ILE A 90 15.03 17.75 -2.90
C ILE A 90 14.67 18.28 -1.51
N LEU A 91 15.21 17.70 -0.45
CA LEU A 91 14.86 18.02 0.95
C LEU A 91 15.00 19.53 1.27
N GLY A 92 16.03 20.17 0.73
CA GLY A 92 16.29 21.61 0.91
C GLY A 92 15.69 22.53 -0.15
N SER A 93 14.93 21.98 -1.11
CA SER A 93 14.31 22.76 -2.19
C SER A 93 12.93 23.31 -1.79
N PRO A 94 12.42 24.34 -2.48
CA PRO A 94 11.07 24.84 -2.25
C PRO A 94 10.00 23.73 -2.37
N PRO A 95 8.88 23.80 -1.62
CA PRO A 95 7.82 22.78 -1.64
C PRO A 95 7.27 22.47 -3.03
N VAL A 96 7.26 23.45 -3.93
CA VAL A 96 6.86 23.27 -5.33
C VAL A 96 7.76 22.26 -6.07
N ASN A 97 9.07 22.29 -5.82
CA ASN A 97 9.99 21.35 -6.46
C ASN A 97 9.78 19.93 -5.92
N GLN A 98 9.43 19.81 -4.65
CA GLN A 98 9.11 18.53 -4.03
C GLN A 98 7.83 17.92 -4.61
N LEU A 99 6.79 18.74 -4.77
CA LEU A 99 5.54 18.38 -5.45
C LEU A 99 5.78 17.89 -6.88
N LEU A 100 6.62 18.59 -7.65
CA LEU A 100 6.95 18.22 -9.02
C LEU A 100 7.72 16.89 -9.07
N ALA A 101 8.66 16.68 -8.15
CA ALA A 101 9.42 15.43 -8.07
C ALA A 101 8.54 14.23 -7.68
N THR A 102 7.72 14.38 -6.63
CA THR A 102 6.82 13.30 -6.19
C THR A 102 5.67 13.07 -7.17
N GLY A 103 5.18 14.12 -7.84
CA GLY A 103 4.21 14.00 -8.94
C GLY A 103 4.81 13.28 -10.15
N GLY A 104 6.06 13.59 -10.52
CA GLY A 104 6.79 12.88 -11.57
C GLY A 104 6.96 11.39 -11.25
N LEU A 105 7.30 11.07 -9.98
CA LEU A 105 7.38 9.69 -9.51
C LEU A 105 6.02 8.98 -9.59
N LEU A 106 4.92 9.63 -9.23
CA LEU A 106 3.56 9.09 -9.37
C LEU A 106 3.28 8.69 -10.81
N PHE A 107 3.48 9.60 -11.77
CA PHE A 107 3.20 9.31 -13.18
C PHE A 107 4.12 8.22 -13.72
N PHE A 108 5.38 8.20 -13.30
CA PHE A 108 6.33 7.15 -13.66
C PHE A 108 5.87 5.79 -13.15
N LEU A 109 5.52 5.67 -11.87
CA LEU A 109 5.07 4.40 -11.28
C LEU A 109 3.76 3.92 -11.89
N GLN A 110 2.80 4.82 -12.14
CA GLN A 110 1.53 4.47 -12.78
C GLN A 110 1.74 3.99 -14.22
N SER A 111 2.55 4.71 -14.99
CA SER A 111 2.84 4.34 -16.38
C SER A 111 3.60 3.03 -16.46
N PHE A 112 4.59 2.85 -15.57
CA PHE A 112 5.36 1.60 -15.47
C PHE A 112 4.46 0.42 -15.09
N ALA A 113 3.58 0.59 -14.10
CA ALA A 113 2.64 -0.44 -13.70
C ALA A 113 1.65 -0.77 -14.82
N THR A 114 1.12 0.23 -15.51
CA THR A 114 0.22 0.04 -16.66
C THR A 114 0.93 -0.67 -17.81
N PHE A 115 2.19 -0.33 -18.07
CA PHE A 115 3.00 -0.99 -19.09
C PHE A 115 3.24 -2.48 -18.79
N LEU A 116 3.51 -2.82 -17.53
CA LEU A 116 3.74 -4.21 -17.10
C LEU A 116 2.46 -5.03 -16.93
N TRP A 117 1.40 -4.42 -16.39
CA TRP A 117 0.23 -5.14 -15.88
C TRP A 117 -1.09 -4.75 -16.52
N THR A 118 -1.06 -3.90 -17.55
CA THR A 118 -2.24 -3.27 -18.16
C THR A 118 -3.11 -2.57 -17.11
N THR A 119 -4.31 -2.11 -17.47
CA THR A 119 -5.25 -1.45 -16.54
C THR A 119 -6.15 -2.44 -15.79
N ASP A 120 -5.80 -3.74 -15.74
CA ASP A 120 -6.64 -4.75 -15.11
C ASP A 120 -6.45 -4.79 -13.60
N HIS A 121 -7.57 -4.77 -12.88
CA HIS A 121 -7.56 -4.93 -11.43
C HIS A 121 -7.21 -6.37 -11.05
N ARG A 122 -6.02 -6.55 -10.47
CA ARG A 122 -5.57 -7.83 -9.93
C ARG A 122 -5.88 -7.88 -8.43
N SER A 123 -6.71 -8.83 -8.02
CA SER A 123 -7.03 -9.07 -6.62
C SER A 123 -6.64 -10.50 -6.21
N VAL A 124 -6.11 -10.62 -5.01
CA VAL A 124 -5.90 -11.92 -4.36
C VAL A 124 -7.18 -12.27 -3.62
N ARG A 125 -7.86 -13.35 -4.02
CA ARG A 125 -9.01 -13.87 -3.27
C ARG A 125 -8.51 -14.73 -2.13
N ILE A 126 -8.70 -14.26 -0.90
CA ILE A 126 -8.36 -15.01 0.30
C ILE A 126 -9.63 -15.71 0.77
N ASN A 127 -9.68 -17.04 0.63
CA ASN A 127 -10.69 -17.86 1.30
C ASN A 127 -10.18 -18.15 2.71
N LEU A 128 -10.64 -17.36 3.68
CA LEU A 128 -10.41 -17.67 5.09
C LEU A 128 -11.33 -18.84 5.47
N PRO A 129 -10.83 -19.88 6.17
CA PRO A 129 -11.70 -20.94 6.67
C PRO A 129 -12.73 -20.31 7.61
N ILE A 130 -14.01 -20.50 7.30
CA ILE A 130 -15.12 -20.05 8.14
C ILE A 130 -15.11 -20.95 9.38
N VAL A 131 -14.77 -20.37 10.54
CA VAL A 131 -14.91 -21.07 11.82
C VAL A 131 -16.39 -20.97 12.18
N GLU A 132 -17.17 -22.00 11.83
CA GLU A 132 -18.51 -22.18 12.39
C GLU A 132 -18.36 -22.48 13.87
N VAL A 133 -18.52 -21.45 14.70
CA VAL A 133 -18.80 -21.65 16.11
C VAL A 133 -20.29 -21.99 16.18
N GLY A 134 -20.58 -23.27 16.40
CA GLY A 134 -21.94 -23.82 16.49
C GLY A 134 -22.79 -23.21 17.59
#